data_AF-A0A0Q9MQZ8-F1
#
_entry.id   AF-A0A0Q9MQZ8-F1
#
_cell.length_a   1.000
_cell.length_b   1.000
_cell.length_c   1.000
_cell.angle_alpha   90.00
_cell.angle_beta   90.00
_cell.angle_gamma   90.00
#
_symmetry.space_group_name_H-M   'P 1'
#
loop_
_entity.id
_entity.type
_entity.pdbx_description
1 polymer ?
#
loop_
_entity_poly.entity_id
_entity_poly.type
_entity_poly.pdbx_seq_one_letter_code
_entity_poly.pdbx_strand_id
1 'polypeptide(L)'
;MTTVAVPPASASPGKYEALLDYANLQAATFVQFDKPTNSGQYRSGLGPTGFHLKNSSGLSSGPVKGSISISSTNTADPSVGVYSFSGGTLSMASTAPGKYTANFELQSGVANGTTAQFSLGFYYTGGSKTAGVGKKFDLTVSFTSPTGLLDLATTLTLN
;
A
#
# COMPACT_ATOMS: atom_id res chain seq x y z
N MET A 1 -9.57 25.65 6.70
CA MET A 1 -8.63 24.51 6.70
C MET A 1 -9.42 23.26 7.03
N THR A 2 -9.79 22.47 6.02
CA THR A 2 -10.51 21.22 6.23
C THR A 2 -9.53 20.16 6.69
N THR A 3 -9.57 19.83 7.97
CA THR A 3 -8.86 18.68 8.54
C THR A 3 -9.41 17.43 7.88
N VAL A 4 -8.66 16.85 6.95
CA VAL A 4 -8.98 15.53 6.41
C VAL A 4 -8.84 14.55 7.56
N ALA A 5 -9.96 13.96 7.98
CA ALA A 5 -9.98 12.94 9.02
C ALA A 5 -9.02 11.81 8.62
N VAL A 6 -7.98 11.63 9.45
CA VAL A 6 -7.08 10.49 9.39
C VAL A 6 -7.92 9.23 9.59
N PRO A 7 -7.96 8.26 8.66
CA PRO A 7 -8.56 6.98 8.93
C PRO A 7 -7.92 6.38 10.19
N PRO A 8 -8.70 5.80 11.11
CA PRO A 8 -8.15 5.22 12.32
C PRO A 8 -7.06 4.20 11.94
N ALA A 9 -5.90 4.35 12.54
CA ALA A 9 -4.87 3.32 12.56
C ALA A 9 -5.51 1.98 12.97
N SER A 10 -5.57 1.01 12.06
CA SER A 10 -6.01 -0.35 12.38
C SER A 10 -4.93 -1.06 13.19
N ALA A 11 -4.83 -0.74 14.49
CA ALA A 11 -4.07 -1.56 15.42
C ALA A 11 -4.83 -2.88 15.64
N SER A 12 -4.22 -4.02 15.31
CA SER A 12 -4.77 -5.32 15.73
C SER A 12 -4.64 -5.45 17.25
N PRO A 13 -5.71 -5.82 17.98
CA PRO A 13 -5.66 -6.02 19.44
C PRO A 13 -4.92 -7.30 19.86
N GLY A 14 -4.26 -8.00 18.92
CA GLY A 14 -3.57 -9.26 19.15
C GLY A 14 -2.09 -9.13 19.51
N LYS A 15 -1.40 -10.29 19.49
CA LYS A 15 0.05 -10.44 19.68
C LYS A 15 0.92 -9.72 18.62
N TYR A 16 0.28 -9.18 17.60
CA TYR A 16 0.89 -8.47 16.50
C TYR A 16 0.09 -7.18 16.27
N GLU A 17 0.80 -6.08 16.06
CA GLU A 17 0.22 -4.78 15.78
C GLU A 17 0.71 -4.34 14.40
N ALA A 18 -0.19 -3.94 13.50
CA ALA A 18 0.16 -3.39 12.21
C ALA A 18 -0.30 -1.93 12.12
N LEU A 19 0.44 -1.09 11.42
CA LEU A 19 0.16 0.35 11.31
C LEU A 19 0.52 0.84 9.91
N LEU A 20 -0.31 1.66 9.27
CA LEU A 20 0.11 2.37 8.05
C LEU A 20 1.00 3.56 8.42
N ASP A 21 2.03 3.80 7.61
CA ASP A 21 2.80 5.04 7.68
C ASP A 21 1.92 6.21 7.21
N TYR A 22 1.21 6.83 8.14
CA TYR A 22 0.23 7.89 7.86
C TYR A 22 0.48 9.19 8.64
N ALA A 23 1.53 9.27 9.46
CA ALA A 23 1.74 10.41 10.36
C ALA A 23 1.90 11.76 9.61
N ASN A 24 2.25 11.74 8.33
CA ASN A 24 2.11 12.86 7.40
C ASN A 24 1.77 12.26 6.03
N LEU A 25 0.68 12.69 5.37
CA LEU A 25 0.44 12.37 3.95
C LEU A 25 1.64 12.86 3.15
N GLN A 26 2.59 11.97 2.88
CA GLN A 26 3.79 12.32 2.14
C GLN A 26 3.50 12.29 0.65
N ALA A 27 4.26 13.08 -0.11
CA ALA A 27 4.21 13.03 -1.55
C ALA A 27 4.64 11.62 -2.00
N ALA A 28 3.66 10.79 -2.37
CA ALA A 28 3.91 9.55 -3.08
C ALA A 28 4.15 9.92 -4.54
N THR A 29 5.31 9.55 -5.09
CA THR A 29 5.56 9.70 -6.52
C THR A 29 5.07 8.44 -7.22
N PHE A 30 4.07 8.60 -8.06
CA PHE A 30 3.54 7.54 -8.89
C PHE A 30 4.27 7.55 -10.23
N VAL A 31 4.93 6.44 -10.55
CA VAL A 31 5.59 6.25 -11.85
C VAL A 31 4.60 5.67 -12.87
N GLN A 32 4.67 6.09 -14.13
CA GLN A 32 3.86 5.45 -15.17
C GLN A 32 4.37 4.02 -15.44
N PHE A 33 3.47 3.05 -15.55
CA PHE A 33 3.79 1.68 -16.01
C PHE A 33 4.16 1.70 -17.51
N ASP A 34 5.15 0.88 -17.92
CA ASP A 34 5.72 0.80 -19.28
C ASP A 34 6.54 2.00 -19.79
N LYS A 35 7.49 2.46 -18.97
CA LYS A 35 8.53 3.48 -19.24
C LYS A 35 7.97 4.89 -19.52
N PRO A 36 8.24 5.87 -18.63
CA PRO A 36 8.05 7.25 -18.99
C PRO A 36 9.07 7.59 -20.11
N THR A 37 8.57 7.80 -21.33
CA THR A 37 9.39 8.26 -22.46
C THR A 37 9.66 9.76 -22.40
N ASN A 38 8.92 10.51 -21.58
CA ASN A 38 9.01 11.97 -21.51
C ASN A 38 8.98 12.51 -20.07
N SER A 39 9.69 13.62 -19.84
CA SER A 39 9.57 14.41 -18.62
C SER A 39 8.12 14.88 -18.43
N GLY A 40 7.56 14.71 -17.22
CA GLY A 40 6.16 15.05 -16.89
C GLY A 40 5.17 13.87 -16.86
N GLN A 41 5.65 12.63 -17.04
CA GLN A 41 4.88 11.39 -16.87
C GLN A 41 4.95 10.81 -15.44
N TYR A 42 5.54 11.56 -14.51
CA TYR A 42 5.46 11.32 -13.08
C TYR A 42 4.30 12.13 -12.51
N ARG A 43 3.45 11.48 -11.71
CA ARG A 43 2.39 12.17 -10.97
C ARG A 43 2.72 12.09 -9.49
N SER A 44 2.76 13.23 -8.82
CA SER A 44 2.72 13.22 -7.36
C SER A 44 1.30 12.88 -6.91
N GLY A 45 1.19 12.31 -5.72
CA GLY A 45 -0.07 12.12 -5.03
C GLY A 45 0.19 12.02 -3.55
N LEU A 46 -0.84 11.68 -2.80
CA LEU A 46 -0.81 11.52 -1.36
C LEU A 46 -1.24 10.08 -1.04
N GLY A 47 -0.46 9.40 -0.21
CA GLY A 47 -0.72 8.03 0.18
C GLY A 47 0.30 7.56 1.22
N PRO A 48 0.07 6.40 1.88
CA PRO A 48 1.09 5.84 2.75
C PRO A 48 2.30 5.46 1.92
N THR A 49 3.49 5.83 2.38
CA THR A 49 4.76 5.39 1.79
C THR A 49 5.15 3.99 2.25
N GLY A 50 4.37 3.39 3.15
CA GLY A 50 4.68 2.11 3.75
C GLY A 50 3.70 1.69 4.86
N PHE A 51 4.04 0.59 5.53
CA PHE A 51 3.38 0.13 6.74
C PHE A 51 4.40 -0.51 7.69
N HIS A 52 4.06 -0.54 8.97
CA HIS A 52 4.83 -1.10 10.05
C HIS A 52 4.13 -2.34 10.59
N LEU A 53 4.92 -3.32 11.01
CA LEU A 53 4.47 -4.49 11.72
C LEU A 53 5.31 -4.65 12.98
N LYS A 54 4.67 -4.54 14.14
CA LYS A 54 5.26 -4.79 15.45
C LYS A 54 4.83 -6.16 15.95
N ASN A 55 5.80 -6.96 16.35
CA ASN A 55 5.56 -8.27 16.94
C ASN A 55 5.75 -8.19 18.46
N SER A 56 4.67 -8.42 19.20
CA SER A 56 4.65 -8.45 20.67
C SER A 56 4.28 -9.84 21.20
N SER A 57 4.45 -10.88 20.38
CA SER A 57 3.87 -12.21 20.61
C SER A 57 4.61 -13.07 21.64
N GLY A 58 5.82 -12.66 22.03
CA GLY A 58 6.75 -13.44 22.84
C GLY A 58 7.64 -14.39 22.02
N LEU A 59 7.41 -14.52 20.71
CA LEU A 59 8.18 -15.37 19.78
C LEU A 59 8.45 -14.61 18.48
N SER A 60 9.49 -14.99 17.73
CA SER A 60 9.67 -14.48 16.37
C SER A 60 8.51 -14.94 15.49
N SER A 61 8.02 -14.07 14.62
CA SER A 61 7.01 -14.46 13.66
C SER A 61 7.67 -15.39 12.64
N GLY A 62 6.95 -16.44 12.23
CA GLY A 62 7.26 -17.10 10.97
C GLY A 62 7.08 -16.14 9.78
N PRO A 63 7.18 -16.65 8.55
CA PRO A 63 6.95 -15.84 7.35
C PRO A 63 5.61 -15.08 7.44
N VAL A 64 5.67 -13.77 7.17
CA VAL A 64 4.48 -12.92 7.10
C VAL A 64 4.00 -12.92 5.65
N LYS A 65 2.72 -13.17 5.43
CA LYS A 65 2.12 -13.22 4.11
C LYS A 65 0.85 -12.37 4.08
N GLY A 66 0.55 -11.81 2.93
CA GLY A 66 -0.64 -10.98 2.77
C GLY A 66 -0.88 -10.56 1.34
N SER A 67 -1.85 -9.66 1.17
CA SER A 67 -2.21 -9.08 -0.11
C SER A 67 -2.37 -7.57 -0.01
N ILE A 68 -2.00 -6.87 -1.07
CA ILE A 68 -2.27 -5.45 -1.28
C ILE A 68 -3.30 -5.34 -2.40
N SER A 69 -4.40 -4.65 -2.12
CA SER A 69 -5.43 -4.30 -3.09
C SER A 69 -5.52 -2.79 -3.24
N ILE A 70 -5.62 -2.30 -4.48
CA ILE A 70 -5.93 -0.90 -4.78
C ILE A 70 -7.13 -0.88 -5.72
N SER A 71 -8.18 -0.16 -5.37
CA SER A 71 -9.39 -0.06 -6.20
C SER A 71 -9.91 1.37 -6.31
N SER A 72 -10.40 1.73 -7.49
CA SER A 72 -11.28 2.89 -7.67
C SER A 72 -12.74 2.47 -7.57
N THR A 73 -13.59 3.36 -7.08
CA THR A 73 -15.05 3.22 -7.16
C THR A 73 -15.57 3.38 -8.60
N ASN A 74 -14.75 3.90 -9.52
CA ASN A 74 -15.06 4.00 -10.94
C ASN A 74 -14.14 3.08 -11.76
N THR A 75 -14.72 2.05 -12.37
CA THR A 75 -13.99 1.04 -13.15
C THR A 75 -13.44 1.56 -14.49
N ALA A 76 -13.84 2.76 -14.92
CA ALA A 76 -13.25 3.44 -16.07
C ALA A 76 -11.97 4.22 -15.71
N ASP A 77 -11.63 4.36 -14.43
CA ASP A 77 -10.39 5.00 -14.00
C ASP A 77 -9.17 4.14 -14.35
N PRO A 78 -7.99 4.76 -14.56
CA PRO A 78 -6.74 4.01 -14.72
C PRO A 78 -6.44 3.18 -13.47
N SER A 79 -5.77 2.05 -13.66
CA SER A 79 -5.31 1.22 -12.55
C SER A 79 -4.13 1.89 -11.86
N VAL A 80 -4.12 1.85 -10.52
CA VAL A 80 -2.97 2.22 -9.68
C VAL A 80 -2.46 0.94 -9.03
N GLY A 81 -1.16 0.68 -9.12
CA GLY A 81 -0.53 -0.53 -8.60
C GLY A 81 0.71 -0.24 -7.74
N VAL A 82 1.36 -1.31 -7.27
CA VAL A 82 2.58 -1.26 -6.48
C VAL A 82 3.72 -1.89 -7.30
N TYR A 83 4.80 -1.16 -7.57
CA TYR A 83 5.95 -1.69 -8.33
C TYR A 83 7.11 -2.12 -7.43
N SER A 84 7.18 -1.60 -6.20
CA SER A 84 8.28 -1.91 -5.28
C SER A 84 7.79 -2.13 -3.85
N PHE A 85 8.39 -3.11 -3.19
CA PHE A 85 8.15 -3.47 -1.80
C PHE A 85 9.49 -3.80 -1.14
N SER A 86 9.88 -3.08 -0.08
CA SER A 86 11.24 -3.19 0.49
C SER A 86 11.45 -4.36 1.45
N GLY A 87 10.38 -5.06 1.85
CA GLY A 87 10.45 -6.10 2.87
C GLY A 87 10.67 -7.52 2.38
N GLY A 88 10.43 -7.78 1.09
CA GLY A 88 10.37 -9.14 0.59
C GLY A 88 9.87 -9.22 -0.84
N THR A 89 9.16 -10.29 -1.17
CA THR A 89 8.69 -10.52 -2.54
C THR A 89 7.29 -9.96 -2.73
N LEU A 90 7.08 -9.32 -3.88
CA LEU A 90 5.76 -8.89 -4.34
C LEU A 90 5.42 -9.64 -5.63
N SER A 91 4.30 -10.34 -5.64
CA SER A 91 3.82 -11.12 -6.77
C SER A 91 2.50 -10.56 -7.24
N MET A 92 2.50 -9.94 -8.43
CA MET A 92 1.29 -9.38 -9.03
C MET A 92 0.26 -10.49 -9.29
N ALA A 93 -0.96 -10.32 -8.77
CA ALA A 93 -2.04 -11.27 -8.93
C ALA A 93 -3.02 -10.86 -10.03
N SER A 94 -3.35 -9.57 -10.11
CA SER A 94 -4.24 -9.04 -11.16
C SER A 94 -4.09 -7.53 -11.35
N THR A 95 -4.20 -7.09 -12.60
CA THR A 95 -4.33 -5.69 -13.04
C THR A 95 -5.53 -5.57 -13.96
N ALA A 96 -6.66 -5.13 -13.43
CA ALA A 96 -7.86 -4.79 -14.20
C ALA A 96 -8.09 -3.27 -14.15
N PRO A 97 -8.81 -2.66 -15.10
CA PRO A 97 -9.18 -1.24 -15.00
C PRO A 97 -9.81 -0.91 -13.65
N GLY A 98 -9.30 0.15 -13.00
CA GLY A 98 -9.72 0.55 -11.66
C GLY A 98 -9.40 -0.45 -10.54
N LYS A 99 -8.64 -1.54 -10.77
CA LYS A 99 -8.33 -2.55 -9.76
C LYS A 99 -6.93 -3.15 -9.90
N TYR A 100 -6.20 -3.20 -8.80
CA TYR A 100 -4.92 -3.86 -8.67
C TYR A 100 -4.93 -4.79 -7.46
N THR A 101 -4.33 -5.96 -7.61
CA THR A 101 -4.08 -6.87 -6.49
C THR A 101 -2.71 -7.53 -6.63
N ALA A 102 -1.97 -7.60 -5.54
CA ALA A 102 -0.71 -8.32 -5.46
C ALA A 102 -0.56 -9.01 -4.10
N ASN A 103 0.12 -10.13 -4.10
CA ASN A 103 0.47 -10.85 -2.88
C ASN A 103 1.88 -10.44 -2.45
N PHE A 104 2.11 -10.35 -1.14
CA PHE A 104 3.44 -10.12 -0.59
C PHE A 104 3.83 -11.20 0.41
N GLU A 105 5.13 -11.46 0.51
CA GLU A 105 5.71 -12.37 1.49
C GLU A 105 7.01 -11.81 2.06
N LEU A 106 7.13 -11.90 3.39
CA LEU A 106 8.31 -11.58 4.17
C LEU A 106 8.87 -12.89 4.73
N GLN A 107 9.88 -13.45 4.07
CA GLN A 107 10.40 -14.79 4.40
C GLN A 107 10.96 -14.87 5.83
N SER A 108 11.63 -13.81 6.30
CA SER A 108 12.27 -13.79 7.62
C SER A 108 11.34 -13.47 8.78
N GLY A 109 10.09 -13.10 8.50
CA GLY A 109 9.15 -12.65 9.53
C GLY A 109 9.60 -11.38 10.26
N VAL A 110 9.12 -11.21 11.49
CA VAL A 110 9.41 -10.09 12.39
C VAL A 110 9.80 -10.65 13.74
N ALA A 111 10.99 -10.29 14.23
CA ALA A 111 11.47 -10.76 15.54
C ALA A 111 10.61 -10.22 16.69
N ASN A 112 10.54 -10.95 17.80
CA ASN A 112 9.80 -10.50 18.98
C ASN A 112 10.35 -9.16 19.51
N GLY A 113 9.46 -8.25 19.90
CA GLY A 113 9.81 -6.93 20.42
C GLY A 113 10.31 -5.94 19.37
N THR A 114 10.29 -6.32 18.09
CA THR A 114 10.75 -5.45 16.99
C THR A 114 9.58 -4.92 16.17
N THR A 115 9.81 -3.74 15.59
CA THR A 115 8.95 -3.15 14.56
C THR A 115 9.67 -3.22 13.23
N ALA A 116 9.11 -3.95 12.28
CA ALA A 116 9.57 -3.94 10.90
C ALA A 116 8.82 -2.87 10.11
N GLN A 117 9.53 -2.14 9.25
CA GLN A 117 8.96 -1.13 8.36
C GLN A 117 9.10 -1.58 6.91
N PHE A 118 8.04 -1.42 6.14
CA PHE A 118 7.98 -1.83 4.74
C PHE A 118 7.54 -0.66 3.87
N SER A 119 8.35 -0.31 2.89
CA SER A 119 8.09 0.78 1.96
C SER A 119 7.35 0.28 0.73
N LEU A 120 6.42 1.08 0.22
CA LEU A 120 5.62 0.84 -0.97
C LEU A 120 5.95 1.89 -2.02
N GLY A 121 6.25 1.45 -3.25
CA GLY A 121 6.33 2.32 -4.42
C GLY A 121 5.17 2.06 -5.36
N PHE A 122 4.52 3.12 -5.82
CA PHE A 122 3.29 3.02 -6.61
C PHE A 122 3.48 3.39 -8.08
N TYR A 123 2.71 2.74 -8.95
CA TYR A 123 2.62 3.07 -10.37
C TYR A 123 1.18 3.29 -10.79
N TYR A 124 0.95 3.88 -11.96
CA TYR A 124 -0.36 3.86 -12.60
C TYR A 124 -0.28 3.47 -14.08
N THR A 125 -1.36 2.93 -14.63
CA THR A 125 -1.48 2.56 -16.04
C THR A 125 -2.20 3.67 -16.81
N GLY A 126 -1.54 4.30 -17.78
CA GLY A 126 -2.21 5.26 -18.68
C GLY A 126 -1.23 6.05 -19.55
N GLY A 127 -1.40 6.01 -20.87
CA GLY A 127 -0.57 6.75 -21.84
C GLY A 127 -0.88 8.25 -21.96
N SER A 128 -2.00 8.69 -21.38
CA SER A 128 -2.43 10.08 -21.28
C SER A 128 -2.79 10.37 -19.82
N LYS A 129 -2.81 11.64 -19.44
CA LYS A 129 -3.03 12.20 -18.09
C LYS A 129 -4.42 11.87 -17.48
N THR A 130 -4.94 10.66 -17.63
CA THR A 130 -6.36 10.32 -17.51
C THR A 130 -6.89 10.11 -16.10
N ALA A 131 -6.03 9.92 -15.10
CA ALA A 131 -6.46 10.18 -13.72
C ALA A 131 -6.50 11.70 -13.52
N GLY A 132 -7.70 12.26 -13.42
CA GLY A 132 -7.87 13.65 -13.01
C GLY A 132 -7.20 13.92 -11.65
N VAL A 133 -6.75 15.15 -11.45
CA VAL A 133 -6.28 15.64 -10.14
C VAL A 133 -7.38 15.42 -9.10
N GLY A 134 -7.01 14.98 -7.89
CA GLY A 134 -7.93 14.72 -6.78
C GLY A 134 -8.65 13.37 -6.83
N LYS A 135 -8.29 12.48 -7.76
CA LYS A 135 -8.84 11.12 -7.84
C LYS A 135 -8.42 10.29 -6.63
N LYS A 136 -9.36 9.51 -6.09
CA LYS A 136 -9.20 8.72 -4.88
C LYS A 136 -9.26 7.22 -5.20
N PHE A 137 -8.38 6.45 -4.59
CA PHE A 137 -8.33 4.99 -4.69
C PHE A 137 -8.25 4.41 -3.29
N ASP A 138 -9.01 3.35 -3.03
CA ASP A 138 -8.96 2.63 -1.78
C ASP A 138 -7.80 1.63 -1.82
N LEU A 139 -6.85 1.79 -0.90
CA LEU A 139 -5.75 0.87 -0.65
C LEU A 139 -6.11 0.01 0.57
N THR A 140 -5.95 -1.30 0.44
CA THR A 140 -6.09 -2.25 1.54
C THR A 140 -4.88 -3.17 1.58
N VAL A 141 -4.25 -3.28 2.73
CA VAL A 141 -3.19 -4.27 3.02
C VAL A 141 -3.77 -5.29 3.99
N SER A 142 -3.98 -6.50 3.52
CA SER A 142 -4.55 -7.61 4.29
C SER A 142 -3.46 -8.62 4.63
N PHE A 143 -3.53 -9.20 5.83
CA PHE A 143 -2.55 -10.16 6.32
C PHE A 143 -3.18 -11.55 6.46
N THR A 144 -2.53 -12.56 5.91
CA THR A 144 -2.97 -13.97 6.02
C THR A 144 -2.13 -14.76 7.01
N SER A 145 -0.88 -14.37 7.22
CA SER A 145 0.00 -14.90 8.27
C SER A 145 0.87 -13.76 8.83
N PRO A 146 1.09 -13.69 10.15
CA PRO A 146 0.45 -14.51 11.19
C PRO A 146 -1.06 -14.22 11.30
N THR A 147 -1.83 -15.26 11.62
CA THR A 147 -3.29 -15.16 11.78
C THR A 147 -3.64 -14.22 12.94
N GLY A 148 -4.67 -13.40 12.78
CA GLY A 148 -5.13 -12.44 13.79
C GLY A 148 -4.61 -11.01 13.60
N LEU A 149 -3.85 -10.75 12.54
CA LEU A 149 -3.59 -9.39 12.06
C LEU A 149 -4.83 -8.82 11.37
N LEU A 150 -5.14 -7.56 11.65
CA LEU A 150 -6.24 -6.84 11.01
C LEU A 150 -5.79 -6.23 9.68
N ASP A 151 -6.75 -6.03 8.79
CA ASP A 151 -6.53 -5.33 7.53
C ASP A 151 -6.28 -3.84 7.77
N LEU A 152 -5.32 -3.30 7.04
CA LEU A 152 -4.98 -1.89 7.02
C LEU A 152 -5.60 -1.24 5.78
N ALA A 153 -6.62 -0.41 5.98
CA ALA A 153 -7.29 0.31 4.90
C ALA A 153 -6.97 1.81 4.91
N THR A 154 -6.81 2.41 3.73
CA THR A 154 -6.66 3.86 3.56
C THR A 154 -7.01 4.31 2.14
N THR A 155 -6.97 5.61 1.88
CA THR A 155 -7.27 6.19 0.58
C THR A 155 -6.03 6.87 0.00
N LEU A 156 -5.63 6.47 -1.20
CA LEU A 156 -4.65 7.13 -2.05
C LEU A 156 -5.33 8.27 -2.82
N THR A 157 -4.70 9.43 -2.92
CA THR A 157 -5.17 10.57 -3.74
C THR A 157 -4.13 10.93 -4.78
N LEU A 158 -4.49 11.00 -6.06
CA LEU A 158 -3.60 11.47 -7.12
C LEU A 158 -3.68 13.00 -7.24
N ASN A 159 -2.55 13.68 -7.47
CA ASN A 159 -2.49 15.13 -7.70
C ASN A 159 -2.31 15.51 -9.18
#